data_AF-A0A3D0QBA1-F1
#
_entry.id   AF-A0A3D0QBA1-F1
#
_cell.length_a   1.000
_cell.length_b   1.000
_cell.length_c   1.000
_cell.angle_alpha   90.00
_cell.angle_beta   90.00
_cell.angle_gamma   90.00
#
_symmetry.space_group_name_H-M   'P 1'
#
loop_
_entity.id
_entity.type
_entity.pdbx_description
1 polymer ?
#
loop_
_entity_poly.entity_id
_entity_poly.type
_entity_poly.pdbx_seq_one_letter_code
_entity_poly.pdbx_strand_id
1 'polypeptide(L)'
;MTRRIGKILREALSALLDFVYPPLCLSCGRLLESGGEHVCPDCWSSIKRASRDLPLFLETRSKLVASGAIAELVSLFVFEKEGPFQAIVHALKYS
;
A
#
# COMPACT_ATOMS: atom_id res chain seq x y z
N MET A 1 1.73 27.89 32.26
CA MET A 1 2.30 28.61 31.09
C MET A 1 3.29 27.75 30.29
N THR A 2 4.17 26.99 30.96
CA THR A 2 5.16 26.05 30.39
C THR A 2 4.60 25.03 29.37
N ARG A 3 3.38 24.52 29.55
CA ARG A 3 2.75 23.56 28.63
C ARG A 3 2.46 24.12 27.21
N ARG A 4 2.21 25.42 27.06
CA ARG A 4 1.89 26.02 25.74
C ARG A 4 3.14 26.16 24.87
N ILE A 5 4.27 26.56 25.46
CA ILE A 5 5.54 26.75 24.74
C ILE A 5 6.04 25.41 24.17
N GLY A 6 5.97 24.33 24.95
CA GLY A 6 6.34 23.00 24.47
C GLY A 6 5.50 22.49 23.30
N LYS A 7 4.20 22.88 23.24
CA LYS A 7 3.31 22.52 22.12
C LYS A 7 3.71 23.26 20.84
N ILE A 8 3.91 24.57 20.93
CA ILE A 8 4.31 25.41 19.79
C ILE A 8 5.66 24.95 19.22
N LEU A 9 6.63 24.65 20.10
CA LEU A 9 7.94 24.17 19.68
C LEU A 9 7.85 22.85 18.89
N ARG A 10 6.98 21.94 19.33
CA ARG A 10 6.73 20.66 18.67
C ARG A 10 6.04 20.83 17.32
N GLU A 11 5.06 21.72 17.23
CA GLU A 11 4.37 22.03 15.97
C GLU A 11 5.32 22.68 14.96
N ALA A 12 6.16 23.63 15.40
CA ALA A 12 7.17 24.25 14.55
C ALA A 12 8.23 23.24 14.07
N LEU A 13 8.68 22.34 14.95
CA LEU A 13 9.60 21.28 14.58
C LEU A 13 8.96 20.30 13.58
N SER A 14 7.70 19.92 13.78
CA SER A 14 6.95 19.08 12.83
C SER A 14 6.85 19.75 11.47
N ALA A 15 6.46 21.03 11.41
CA ALA A 15 6.33 21.75 10.16
C ALA A 15 7.67 21.88 9.41
N LEU A 16 8.79 22.07 10.13
CA LEU A 16 10.12 22.08 9.54
C LEU A 16 10.50 20.69 9.01
N LEU A 17 10.20 19.63 9.76
CA LEU A 17 10.43 18.25 9.32
C LEU A 17 9.57 17.91 8.10
N ASP A 18 8.30 18.30 8.06
CA ASP A 18 7.41 18.08 6.91
C ASP A 18 7.85 18.88 5.67
N PHE A 19 8.57 19.99 5.86
CA PHE A 19 9.17 20.74 4.76
C PHE A 19 10.39 20.02 4.15
N VAL A 20 11.23 19.40 5.00
CA VAL A 20 12.45 18.69 4.55
C VAL A 20 12.15 17.24 4.13
N TYR A 21 11.21 16.61 4.79
CA TYR A 21 10.76 15.22 4.63
C TYR A 21 9.24 15.20 4.45
N PRO A 22 8.73 15.68 3.31
CA PRO A 22 7.29 15.73 3.07
C PRO A 22 6.70 14.31 3.10
N PRO A 23 5.47 14.17 3.63
CA PRO A 23 4.76 12.89 3.65
C PRO A 23 4.26 12.57 2.25
N LEU A 24 5.13 12.00 1.41
CA LEU A 24 4.81 11.64 0.02
C LEU A 24 4.33 10.19 -0.07
N CYS A 25 3.40 9.94 -0.99
CA CYS A 25 3.03 8.59 -1.40
C CYS A 25 4.26 7.89 -1.99
N LEU A 26 4.63 6.75 -1.42
CA LEU A 26 5.79 5.96 -1.85
C LEU A 26 5.64 5.40 -3.29
N SER A 27 4.42 5.36 -3.83
CA SER A 27 4.16 4.87 -5.19
C SER A 27 4.10 5.98 -6.24
N CYS A 28 3.44 7.11 -5.97
CA CYS A 28 3.22 8.16 -6.98
C CYS A 28 3.81 9.52 -6.62
N GLY A 29 4.35 9.70 -5.42
CA GLY A 29 5.01 10.92 -4.99
C GLY A 29 4.07 12.08 -4.62
N ARG A 30 2.75 11.89 -4.58
CA ARG A 30 1.83 12.96 -4.14
C ARG A 30 1.92 13.19 -2.62
N LEU A 31 1.68 14.42 -2.18
CA LEU A 31 1.51 14.75 -0.77
C LEU A 31 0.32 13.99 -0.16
N LEU A 32 0.53 13.42 1.02
CA LEU A 32 -0.47 12.74 1.82
C LEU A 32 -1.05 13.72 2.85
N GLU A 33 -2.35 13.66 3.06
CA GLU A 33 -3.08 14.59 3.94
C GLU A 33 -2.91 14.25 5.44
N SER A 34 -2.41 13.06 5.77
CA SER A 34 -2.26 12.60 7.15
C SER A 34 -0.96 11.83 7.42
N GLY A 35 -0.39 12.06 8.60
CA GLY A 35 0.79 11.36 9.10
C GLY A 35 0.44 9.94 9.57
N GLY A 36 0.50 8.98 8.67
CA GLY A 36 0.23 7.57 8.96
C GLY A 36 0.05 6.71 7.71
N GLU A 37 -0.28 7.34 6.58
CA GLU A 37 -0.34 6.66 5.29
C GLU A 37 1.03 6.70 4.61
N HIS A 38 1.38 5.63 3.90
CA HIS A 38 2.57 5.57 3.03
C HIS A 38 2.18 5.54 1.55
N VAL A 39 0.92 5.25 1.25
CA VAL A 39 0.38 5.08 -0.09
C VAL A 39 -0.99 5.75 -0.13
N CYS A 40 -1.23 6.59 -1.13
CA CYS A 40 -2.46 7.35 -1.23
C CYS A 40 -3.67 6.47 -1.65
N PRO A 41 -4.91 6.92 -1.39
CA PRO A 41 -6.12 6.19 -1.77
C PRO A 41 -6.19 5.83 -3.27
N ASP A 42 -5.70 6.71 -4.14
CA ASP A 42 -5.71 6.48 -5.59
C ASP A 42 -4.75 5.35 -6.00
N CYS A 43 -3.57 5.27 -5.39
CA CYS A 43 -2.67 4.15 -5.61
C CYS A 43 -3.25 2.84 -5.04
N TRP A 44 -3.89 2.88 -3.88
CA TRP A 44 -4.58 1.70 -3.34
C TRP A 44 -5.72 1.21 -4.23
N SER A 45 -6.51 2.13 -4.78
CA SER A 45 -7.65 1.80 -5.66
C SER A 45 -7.21 1.29 -7.03
N SER A 46 -5.99 1.61 -7.47
CA SER A 46 -5.41 1.11 -8.72
C SER A 46 -5.07 -0.39 -8.71
N ILE A 47 -5.02 -1.02 -7.52
CA ILE A 47 -4.71 -2.44 -7.40
C ILE A 47 -5.91 -3.28 -7.84
N LYS A 48 -5.72 -4.09 -8.88
CA LYS A 48 -6.73 -5.03 -9.32
C LYS A 48 -7.00 -6.10 -8.26
N ARG A 49 -8.23 -6.17 -7.78
CA ARG A 49 -8.68 -7.21 -6.86
C ARG A 49 -8.86 -8.53 -7.59
N ALA A 50 -8.43 -9.62 -6.96
CA ALA A 50 -8.74 -10.96 -7.42
C ALA A 50 -10.18 -11.29 -7.04
N SER A 51 -10.93 -11.79 -8.02
CA SER A 51 -12.29 -12.27 -7.84
C SER A 51 -12.35 -13.77 -8.10
N ARG A 52 -13.30 -14.47 -7.46
CA ARG A 52 -13.40 -15.94 -7.57
C ARG A 52 -13.91 -16.40 -8.93
N ASP A 53 -14.53 -15.51 -9.69
CA ASP A 53 -15.01 -15.68 -11.06
C ASP A 53 -13.95 -15.34 -12.12
N LEU A 54 -12.78 -14.82 -11.72
CA LEU A 54 -11.69 -14.54 -12.66
C LEU A 54 -11.23 -15.86 -13.33
N PRO A 55 -11.22 -15.96 -14.68
CA PRO A 55 -10.85 -17.20 -15.36
C PRO A 55 -9.49 -17.75 -14.97
N LEU A 56 -8.49 -16.87 -14.83
CA LEU A 56 -7.14 -17.23 -14.35
C LEU A 56 -7.17 -17.85 -12.95
N PHE A 57 -8.01 -17.33 -12.06
CA PHE A 57 -8.14 -17.85 -10.69
C PHE A 57 -8.77 -19.24 -10.70
N LEU A 58 -9.85 -19.44 -11.47
CA LEU A 58 -10.54 -20.72 -11.59
C LEU A 58 -9.63 -21.81 -12.18
N GLU A 59 -8.90 -21.49 -13.25
CA GLU A 59 -7.97 -22.42 -13.88
C GLU A 59 -6.84 -22.81 -12.93
N THR A 60 -6.22 -21.81 -12.29
CA THR A 60 -5.12 -22.04 -11.34
C THR A 60 -5.58 -22.84 -10.13
N ARG A 61 -6.74 -22.49 -9.56
CA ARG A 61 -7.36 -23.22 -8.44
C ARG A 61 -7.62 -24.67 -8.82
N SER A 62 -8.23 -24.92 -9.98
CA SER A 62 -8.55 -26.27 -10.45
C SER A 62 -7.29 -27.14 -10.53
N LYS A 63 -6.22 -26.62 -11.15
CA LYS A 63 -4.93 -27.32 -11.27
C LYS A 63 -4.28 -27.62 -9.92
N LEU A 64 -4.27 -26.65 -9.00
CA LEU A 64 -3.61 -26.79 -7.71
C LEU A 64 -4.38 -27.71 -6.76
N VAL A 65 -5.70 -27.57 -6.69
CA VAL A 65 -6.56 -28.40 -5.83
C VAL A 65 -6.65 -29.84 -6.35
N ALA A 66 -6.64 -30.05 -7.67
CA ALA A 66 -6.68 -31.39 -8.26
C ALA A 66 -5.52 -32.30 -7.83
N SER A 67 -4.38 -31.73 -7.43
CA SER A 67 -3.24 -32.51 -6.92
C SER A 67 -3.52 -33.18 -5.57
N GLY A 68 -4.55 -32.75 -4.83
CA GLY A 68 -4.82 -33.17 -3.46
C GLY A 68 -3.85 -32.63 -2.41
N ALA A 69 -2.75 -31.97 -2.82
CA ALA A 69 -1.77 -31.39 -1.91
C ALA A 69 -2.20 -30.04 -1.33
N ILE A 70 -3.11 -29.33 -2.01
CA ILE A 70 -3.59 -28.00 -1.62
C ILE A 70 -5.09 -28.08 -1.36
N ALA A 71 -5.49 -27.72 -0.14
CA ALA A 71 -6.91 -27.73 0.24
C ALA A 71 -7.71 -26.60 -0.43
N GLU A 72 -7.12 -25.40 -0.59
CA GLU A 72 -7.80 -24.25 -1.16
C GLU A 72 -6.79 -23.21 -1.69
N LEU A 73 -7.20 -22.43 -2.69
CA LEU A 73 -6.46 -21.28 -3.20
C LEU A 73 -7.22 -19.99 -2.86
N VAL A 74 -6.52 -19.02 -2.29
CA VAL A 74 -7.05 -17.68 -2.03
C VAL A 74 -6.09 -16.61 -2.57
N SER A 75 -6.64 -15.56 -3.15
CA SER A 75 -5.90 -14.34 -3.47
C SER A 75 -6.81 -13.14 -3.28
N LEU A 76 -6.28 -12.04 -2.74
CA LEU A 76 -6.99 -10.75 -2.66
C LEU A 76 -6.73 -9.87 -3.88
N PHE A 77 -5.57 -10.01 -4.52
CA PHE A 77 -5.11 -9.14 -5.59
C PHE A 77 -4.60 -9.95 -6.77
N VAL A 78 -4.74 -9.38 -7.96
CA VAL A 78 -4.11 -9.92 -9.16
C VAL A 78 -2.68 -9.40 -9.20
N PHE A 79 -1.72 -10.33 -9.33
CA PHE A 79 -0.33 -9.96 -9.56
C PHE A 79 -0.12 -9.69 -11.05
N GLU A 80 0.34 -8.48 -11.37
CA GLU A 80 0.72 -8.06 -12.70
C GLU A 80 2.20 -7.67 -12.65
N LYS A 81 3.01 -8.26 -13.54
CA LYS A 81 4.41 -7.89 -13.66
C LYS A 81 4.49 -6.42 -14.08
N GLU A 82 5.31 -5.65 -13.38
CA GLU A 82 5.47 -4.19 -13.55
C GLU A 82 4.15 -3.41 -13.33
N GLY A 83 3.16 -4.04 -12.68
CA GLY A 83 1.87 -3.43 -12.37
C GLY A 83 1.82 -2.70 -11.02
N PRO A 84 0.68 -2.06 -10.70
CA PRO A 84 0.53 -1.23 -9.50
C PRO A 84 0.75 -2.00 -8.20
N PHE A 85 0.26 -3.24 -8.11
CA PHE A 85 0.48 -4.10 -6.94
C PHE A 85 1.98 -4.33 -6.67
N GLN A 86 2.74 -4.68 -7.71
CA GLN A 86 4.18 -4.92 -7.59
C GLN A 86 4.91 -3.64 -7.20
N ALA A 87 4.58 -2.51 -7.83
CA ALA A 87 5.18 -1.21 -7.53
C ALA A 87 4.97 -0.81 -6.07
N ILE A 88 3.74 -0.94 -5.56
CA ILE A 88 3.39 -0.61 -4.18
C ILE A 88 4.09 -1.54 -3.18
N VAL A 89 4.07 -2.86 -3.42
CA VAL A 89 4.75 -3.83 -2.55
C VAL A 89 6.26 -3.57 -2.53
N HIS A 90 6.86 -3.26 -3.67
CA HIS A 90 8.28 -2.93 -3.74
C HIS A 90 8.61 -1.66 -2.95
N ALA A 91 7.81 -0.60 -3.15
CA ALA A 91 7.98 0.65 -2.44
C ALA A 91 7.87 0.47 -0.92
N LEU A 92 6.90 -0.32 -0.43
CA LEU A 92 6.73 -0.59 1.00
C LEU A 92 7.82 -1.50 1.59
N LYS A 93 8.40 -2.41 0.80
CA LYS A 93 9.43 -3.35 1.28
C LYS A 93 10.79 -2.70 1.43
N TYR A 94 11.09 -1.73 0.57
CA TYR A 94 12.42 -1.12 0.46
C TYR A 94 12.43 0.38 0.79
N SER A 95 11.35 0.91 1.38
CA SER A 95 11.29 2.24 2.01
C SER A 95 11.91 2.25 3.39
#